data_AF-A0A6C0J9P2-F1
#
_entry.id   AF-A0A6C0J9P2-F1
#
_cell.length_a   1.000
_cell.length_b   1.000
_cell.length_c   1.000
_cell.angle_alpha   90.00
_cell.angle_beta   90.00
_cell.angle_gamma   90.00
#
_symmetry.space_group_name_H-M   'P 1'
#
loop_
_entity.id
_entity.type
_entity.pdbx_description
1 polymer ?
#
loop_
_entity_poly.entity_id
_entity_poly.type
_entity_poly.pdbx_seq_one_letter_code
_entity_poly.pdbx_strand_id
1 'polypeptide(L)'
;MEQTCIFSNDFSTNKCETKIKVVEKTHDDGKEFYNIMYEHTHIEKDERIKCLHIEDIKNPNPFFDTPMIEHFGGDIIVKNELTEVLIKFLTMADEELSKKSGNISAVNYRIQIMQSIANFWD
;
A
#
# COMPACT_ATOMS: atom_id res chain seq x y z
N MET A 1 0.80 -12.77 12.70
CA MET A 1 1.19 -11.41 13.13
C MET A 1 0.29 -10.39 12.45
N GLU A 2 -0.03 -9.27 13.10
CA GLU A 2 -0.78 -8.15 12.50
C GLU A 2 0.06 -6.87 12.57
N GLN A 3 0.15 -6.13 11.46
CA GLN A 3 0.83 -4.84 11.37
C GLN A 3 -0.08 -3.82 10.68
N THR A 4 -0.02 -2.56 11.11
CA THR A 4 -0.74 -1.45 10.47
C THR A 4 0.18 -0.24 10.32
N CYS A 5 0.20 0.38 9.16
CA CYS A 5 0.88 1.66 8.93
C CYS A 5 -0.04 2.63 8.18
N ILE A 6 0.24 3.92 8.30
CA ILE A 6 -0.50 4.98 7.60
C ILE A 6 0.54 5.90 6.98
N PHE A 7 0.33 6.29 5.73
CA PHE A 7 1.13 7.30 5.07
C PHE A 7 0.26 8.21 4.21
N SER A 8 0.76 9.41 3.91
CA SER A 8 0.04 10.39 3.10
C SER A 8 0.86 10.79 1.88
N ASN A 9 0.23 10.75 0.70
CA ASN A 9 0.78 11.30 -0.52
C ASN A 9 0.24 12.72 -0.73
N ASP A 10 1.14 13.71 -0.60
CA ASP A 10 0.80 15.14 -0.64
C ASP A 10 1.12 15.74 -2.02
N PHE A 11 0.09 16.19 -2.74
CA PHE A 11 0.23 16.88 -4.03
C PHE A 11 -0.45 18.25 -3.98
N SER A 12 0.33 19.29 -3.66
CA SER A 12 -0.12 20.69 -3.56
C SER A 12 -1.30 20.89 -2.58
N THR A 13 -2.52 20.94 -3.08
CA THR A 13 -3.77 21.17 -2.34
C THR A 13 -4.58 19.91 -2.06
N ASN A 14 -4.21 18.78 -2.68
CA ASN A 14 -4.89 17.50 -2.53
C ASN A 14 -3.96 16.47 -1.88
N LYS A 15 -4.50 15.63 -1.01
CA LYS A 15 -3.76 14.55 -0.35
C LYS A 15 -4.50 13.23 -0.48
N CYS A 16 -3.75 12.13 -0.46
CA CYS A 16 -4.31 10.79 -0.28
C CYS A 16 -3.64 10.15 0.93
N GLU A 17 -4.40 10.01 2.01
CA GLU A 17 -3.99 9.21 3.16
C GLU A 17 -4.31 7.74 2.85
N THR A 18 -3.31 6.88 2.99
CA THR A 18 -3.45 5.44 2.77
C THR A 18 -3.08 4.72 4.05
N LYS A 19 -4.03 3.95 4.57
CA LYS A 19 -3.81 3.04 5.68
C LYS A 19 -3.63 1.63 5.13
N ILE A 20 -2.55 0.99 5.54
CA ILE A 20 -2.19 -0.36 5.15
C ILE A 20 -2.32 -1.25 6.37
N LYS A 21 -3.06 -2.36 6.24
CA LYS A 21 -3.11 -3.42 7.23
C LYS A 21 -2.58 -4.71 6.62
N VAL A 22 -1.65 -5.37 7.30
CA VAL A 22 -1.08 -6.66 6.90
C VAL A 22 -1.37 -7.69 7.98
N VAL A 23 -1.95 -8.81 7.58
CA VAL A 23 -2.26 -9.94 8.45
C VAL A 23 -1.66 -11.20 7.86
N GLU A 24 -0.80 -11.87 8.62
CA GLU A 24 -0.31 -13.21 8.27
C GLU A 24 -1.38 -14.27 8.54
N LYS A 25 -1.57 -15.17 7.59
CA LYS A 25 -2.46 -16.32 7.70
C LYS A 25 -1.74 -17.59 7.26
N THR A 26 -2.07 -18.70 7.90
CA THR A 26 -1.65 -20.04 7.47
C THR A 26 -2.89 -20.79 7.00
N HIS A 27 -2.83 -21.37 5.82
CA HIS A 27 -3.89 -22.20 5.27
C HIS A 27 -3.75 -23.66 5.71
N ASP A 28 -4.80 -24.46 5.50
CA ASP A 28 -4.86 -25.86 5.93
C ASP A 28 -3.75 -26.73 5.29
N ASP A 29 -3.22 -26.34 4.13
CA ASP A 29 -2.11 -26.99 3.44
C ASP A 29 -0.72 -26.61 4.00
N GLY A 30 -0.68 -25.79 5.05
CA GLY A 30 0.54 -25.34 5.71
C GLY A 30 1.21 -24.14 5.05
N LYS A 31 0.70 -23.64 3.91
CA LYS A 31 1.25 -22.44 3.28
C LYS A 31 0.88 -21.19 4.07
N GLU A 32 1.83 -20.27 4.14
CA GLU A 32 1.65 -18.98 4.78
C GLU A 32 1.43 -17.88 3.73
N PHE A 33 0.58 -16.91 4.06
CA PHE A 33 0.18 -15.81 3.20
C PHE A 33 0.16 -14.50 3.97
N TYR A 34 0.39 -13.41 3.25
CA TYR A 34 0.08 -12.05 3.71
C TYR A 34 -1.24 -11.62 3.09
N ASN A 35 -2.21 -11.28 3.94
CA ASN A 35 -3.42 -10.57 3.53
C ASN A 35 -3.19 -9.07 3.79
N ILE A 36 -3.13 -8.31 2.71
CA ILE A 36 -2.80 -6.89 2.69
C ILE A 36 -4.07 -6.14 2.33
N MET A 37 -4.44 -5.14 3.11
CA MET A 37 -5.62 -4.31 2.88
C MET A 37 -5.20 -2.86 2.81
N TYR A 38 -5.72 -2.13 1.83
CA TYR A 38 -5.51 -0.70 1.65
C TYR A 38 -6.82 0.05 1.86
N GLU A 39 -6.81 1.05 2.73
CA GLU A 39 -7.90 2.00 2.92
C GLU A 39 -7.39 3.39 2.48
N HIS A 40 -7.97 3.94 1.41
CA HIS A 40 -7.59 5.23 0.86
C HIS A 40 -8.60 6.31 1.23
N THR A 41 -8.10 7.48 1.63
CA THR A 41 -8.90 8.67 1.92
C THR A 41 -8.32 9.89 1.21
N HIS A 42 -9.08 10.45 0.28
CA HIS A 42 -8.79 11.75 -0.30
C HIS A 42 -9.10 12.87 0.69
N ILE A 43 -8.18 13.83 0.77
CA ILE A 43 -8.35 15.02 1.59
C ILE A 43 -8.27 16.24 0.67
N GLU A 44 -9.38 16.96 0.54
CA GLU A 44 -9.51 18.16 -0.29
C GLU A 44 -10.13 19.29 0.55
N LYS A 45 -9.41 20.40 0.76
CA LYS A 45 -9.92 21.57 1.53
C LYS A 45 -10.58 21.17 2.86
N ASP A 46 -9.94 20.28 3.60
CA ASP A 46 -10.38 19.70 4.89
C ASP A 46 -11.53 18.68 4.83
N GLU A 47 -12.12 18.43 3.66
CA GLU A 47 -13.06 17.32 3.47
C GLU A 47 -12.33 16.00 3.30
N ARG A 48 -12.77 14.95 4.01
CA ARG A 48 -12.21 13.60 3.95
C ARG A 48 -13.18 12.66 3.24
N ILE A 49 -12.79 12.17 2.08
CA ILE A 49 -13.60 11.33 1.19
C ILE A 49 -12.92 9.96 1.08
N LYS A 50 -13.60 8.89 1.50
CA LYS A 50 -13.09 7.53 1.35
C LYS A 50 -13.21 7.07 -0.10
N CYS A 51 -12.16 6.42 -0.63
CA CYS A 51 -12.27 5.70 -1.90
C CYS A 51 -12.85 4.31 -1.62
N LEU A 52 -14.13 4.10 -1.95
CA LEU A 52 -14.79 2.81 -1.75
C LEU A 52 -14.88 2.00 -3.04
N HIS A 53 -14.82 2.68 -4.18
CA HIS A 53 -14.94 2.09 -5.50
C HIS A 53 -13.82 2.58 -6.43
N ILE A 54 -13.62 1.86 -7.54
CA ILE A 54 -12.55 2.17 -8.52
C ILE A 54 -12.74 3.56 -9.11
N GLU A 55 -13.98 3.99 -9.33
CA GLU A 55 -14.34 5.32 -9.80
C GLU A 55 -13.96 6.46 -8.83
N ASP A 56 -13.72 6.16 -7.56
CA ASP A 56 -13.26 7.15 -6.57
C ASP A 56 -11.74 7.39 -6.64
N ILE A 57 -11.01 6.58 -7.42
CA ILE A 57 -9.56 6.65 -7.54
C ILE A 57 -9.19 7.84 -8.44
N LYS A 58 -8.60 8.85 -7.80
CA LYS A 58 -8.06 10.04 -8.46
C LYS A 58 -6.67 10.34 -7.95
N ASN A 59 -5.90 11.17 -8.66
CA ASN A 59 -4.64 11.69 -8.15
C ASN A 59 -4.87 12.41 -6.79
N PRO A 60 -4.12 12.13 -5.71
CA PRO A 60 -2.85 11.39 -5.63
C PRO A 60 -2.92 9.97 -5.02
N ASN A 61 -3.98 9.22 -5.30
CA ASN A 61 -4.09 7.81 -4.90
C ASN A 61 -2.90 6.97 -5.44
N PRO A 62 -2.31 6.05 -4.65
CA PRO A 62 -1.22 5.16 -5.09
C PRO A 62 -1.49 4.35 -6.37
N PHE A 63 -2.76 4.10 -6.68
CA PHE A 63 -3.21 3.33 -7.84
C PHE A 63 -3.86 4.20 -8.95
N PHE A 64 -3.71 5.53 -8.87
CA PHE A 64 -4.15 6.40 -9.97
C PHE A 64 -3.26 6.20 -11.22
N ASP A 65 -3.90 6.05 -12.38
CA ASP A 65 -3.25 5.91 -13.70
C ASP A 65 -2.24 4.76 -13.80
N THR A 66 -2.53 3.64 -13.13
CA THR A 66 -1.76 2.39 -13.24
C THR A 66 -2.66 1.24 -13.70
N PRO A 67 -2.12 0.26 -14.46
CA PRO A 67 -2.84 -0.96 -14.81
C PRO A 67 -3.26 -1.80 -13.57
N MET A 68 -2.68 -1.54 -12.40
CA MET A 68 -2.95 -2.28 -11.15
C MET A 68 -4.14 -1.75 -10.36
N ILE A 69 -5.03 -0.97 -11.00
CA ILE A 69 -6.11 -0.26 -10.31
C ILE A 69 -7.11 -1.20 -9.59
N GLU A 70 -7.27 -2.43 -10.07
CA GLU A 70 -8.15 -3.43 -9.45
C GLU A 70 -7.66 -3.88 -8.07
N HIS A 71 -6.37 -3.69 -7.78
CA HIS A 71 -5.71 -4.05 -6.53
C HIS A 71 -5.76 -2.95 -5.47
N PHE A 72 -6.50 -1.85 -5.71
CA PHE A 72 -6.57 -0.71 -4.79
C PHE A 72 -7.16 -1.05 -3.42
N GLY A 73 -7.90 -2.16 -3.29
CA GLY A 73 -8.41 -2.65 -2.00
C GLY A 73 -7.41 -3.48 -1.22
N GLY A 74 -6.32 -3.92 -1.86
CA GLY A 74 -5.34 -4.85 -1.32
C GLY A 74 -5.37 -6.23 -1.96
N ASP A 75 -4.48 -7.10 -1.49
CA ASP A 75 -4.13 -8.37 -2.12
C ASP A 75 -3.85 -9.46 -1.08
N ILE A 76 -3.97 -10.71 -1.52
CA ILE A 76 -3.42 -11.87 -0.80
C ILE A 76 -2.22 -12.36 -1.60
N ILE A 77 -1.07 -12.50 -0.94
CA ILE A 77 0.16 -12.98 -1.58
C ILE A 77 0.81 -14.07 -0.72
N VAL A 78 1.51 -15.01 -1.36
CA VAL A 78 2.27 -16.06 -0.66
C VAL A 78 3.41 -15.44 0.15
N LYS A 79 3.62 -15.91 1.38
CA LYS A 79 4.78 -15.56 2.21
C LYS A 79 6.01 -16.36 1.76
N ASN A 80 7.03 -15.64 1.32
CA ASN A 80 8.36 -16.16 0.97
C ASN A 80 9.42 -15.09 1.27
N GLU A 81 10.69 -15.40 1.03
CA GLU A 81 11.81 -14.50 1.34
C GLU A 81 11.68 -13.12 0.68
N LEU A 82 11.18 -13.06 -0.57
CA LEU A 82 11.00 -11.79 -1.28
C LEU A 82 9.82 -11.00 -0.73
N THR A 83 8.65 -11.65 -0.57
CA THR A 83 7.45 -10.95 -0.09
C THR A 83 7.58 -10.50 1.35
N GLU A 84 8.33 -11.23 2.19
CA GLU A 84 8.67 -10.80 3.55
C GLU A 84 9.47 -9.48 3.56
N VAL A 85 10.45 -9.34 2.66
CA VAL A 85 11.21 -8.08 2.51
C VAL A 85 10.32 -6.95 2.00
N LEU A 86 9.44 -7.22 1.04
CA LEU A 86 8.48 -6.23 0.53
C LEU A 86 7.53 -5.74 1.63
N ILE A 87 6.93 -6.65 2.39
CA ILE A 87 6.07 -6.31 3.54
C ILE A 87 6.84 -5.51 4.58
N LYS A 88 8.07 -5.92 4.90
CA LYS A 88 8.93 -5.18 5.84
C LYS A 88 9.16 -3.73 5.41
N PHE A 89 9.41 -3.47 4.12
CA PHE A 89 9.59 -2.11 3.61
C PHE A 89 8.27 -1.36 3.49
N LEU A 90 7.18 -2.03 3.12
CA LEU A 90 5.84 -1.46 3.05
C LEU A 90 5.39 -0.86 4.39
N THR A 91 5.63 -1.59 5.49
CA THR A 91 5.23 -1.20 6.85
C THR A 91 6.30 -0.43 7.62
N MET A 92 7.47 -0.19 7.03
CA MET A 92 8.57 0.57 7.63
C MET A 92 8.19 2.04 7.81
N ALA A 93 8.63 2.66 8.92
CA ALA A 93 8.48 4.10 9.14
C ALA A 93 9.21 4.92 8.05
N ASP A 94 8.65 6.07 7.66
CA ASP A 94 9.20 6.91 6.58
C ASP A 94 10.65 7.32 6.80
N GLU A 95 11.05 7.60 8.04
CA GLU A 95 12.42 7.97 8.40
C GLU A 95 13.42 6.84 8.10
N GLU A 96 13.03 5.58 8.36
CA GLU A 96 13.86 4.41 8.08
C GLU A 96 13.80 4.02 6.61
N LEU A 97 12.61 4.11 6.00
CA LEU A 97 12.41 3.80 4.58
C LEU A 97 13.19 4.79 3.70
N SER A 98 13.30 6.06 4.12
CA SER A 98 14.09 7.09 3.44
C SER A 98 15.58 6.74 3.36
N LYS A 99 16.10 5.96 4.31
CA LYS A 99 17.49 5.46 4.30
C LYS A 99 17.69 4.28 3.36
N LYS A 100 16.60 3.70 2.84
CA LYS A 100 16.57 2.56 1.91
C LYS A 100 16.14 2.98 0.50
N SER A 101 15.40 4.09 0.36
CA SER A 101 15.08 4.70 -0.93
C SER A 101 16.26 5.52 -1.46
N GLY A 102 16.52 5.43 -2.77
CA GLY A 102 17.56 6.23 -3.43
C GLY A 102 17.12 7.69 -3.64
N ASN A 103 16.99 8.11 -4.90
CA ASN A 103 16.67 9.50 -5.26
C ASN A 103 15.18 9.87 -5.17
N ILE A 104 14.34 9.03 -4.55
CA ILE A 104 12.89 9.25 -4.45
C ILE A 104 12.47 9.31 -2.97
N SER A 105 11.34 9.95 -2.69
CA SER A 105 10.79 10.01 -1.33
C SER A 105 10.38 8.62 -0.84
N ALA A 106 10.40 8.42 0.48
CA ALA A 106 9.89 7.19 1.12
C ALA A 106 8.44 6.89 0.71
N VAL A 107 7.60 7.92 0.57
CA VAL A 107 6.22 7.80 0.09
C VAL A 107 6.17 7.22 -1.33
N ASN A 108 6.92 7.78 -2.28
CA ASN A 108 6.95 7.26 -3.65
C ASN A 108 7.53 5.85 -3.73
N TYR A 109 8.55 5.56 -2.92
CA TYR A 109 9.11 4.22 -2.82
C TYR A 109 8.08 3.22 -2.27
N ARG A 110 7.31 3.60 -1.25
CA ARG A 110 6.20 2.78 -0.72
C ARG A 110 5.12 2.53 -1.76
N ILE A 111 4.75 3.55 -2.55
CA ILE A 111 3.80 3.39 -3.66
C ILE A 111 4.32 2.37 -4.68
N GLN A 112 5.60 2.42 -5.04
CA GLN A 112 6.20 1.41 -5.92
C GLN A 112 6.19 0.01 -5.33
N ILE A 113 6.39 -0.13 -4.00
CA ILE A 113 6.26 -1.42 -3.32
C ILE A 113 4.82 -1.93 -3.40
N MET A 114 3.81 -1.08 -3.16
CA MET A 114 2.39 -1.45 -3.30
C MET A 114 2.07 -1.94 -4.70
N GLN A 115 2.48 -1.18 -5.72
CA GLN A 115 2.28 -1.57 -7.12
C GLN A 115 3.05 -2.83 -7.51
N SER A 116 4.23 -3.06 -6.91
CA SER A 116 4.98 -4.30 -7.11
C SER A 116 4.27 -5.49 -6.49
N ILE A 117 3.74 -5.35 -5.27
CA ILE A 117 2.97 -6.37 -4.55
C ILE A 117 1.77 -6.84 -5.37
N ALA A 118 1.07 -5.94 -6.05
CA ALA A 118 -0.04 -6.28 -6.95
C ALA A 118 0.34 -7.28 -8.05
N ASN A 119 1.61 -7.35 -8.46
CA ASN A 119 2.09 -8.34 -9.44
C ASN A 119 2.28 -9.76 -8.85
N PHE A 120 2.20 -9.90 -7.52
CA PHE A 120 2.34 -11.18 -6.82
C PHE A 120 1.01 -11.73 -6.31
N TRP A 121 -0.10 -11.08 -6.68
CA TRP A 121 -1.45 -11.59 -6.40
C TRP A 121 -1.61 -13.00 -7.00
N ASP A 122 -2.11 -13.92 -6.16
CA ASP A 122 -2.43 -15.33 -6.46
C ASP A 122 -3.83 -15.66 -5.92
#